data_AF-A0A3Q9GGX6-F1
#
_entry.id   AF-A0A3Q9GGX6-F1
#
_cell.length_a   1.000
_cell.length_b   1.000
_cell.length_c   1.000
_cell.angle_alpha   90.00
_cell.angle_beta   90.00
_cell.angle_gamma   90.00
#
_symmetry.space_group_name_H-M   'P 1'
#
loop_
_entity.id
_entity.type
_entity.pdbx_description
1 polymer ?
#
loop_
_entity_poly.entity_id
_entity_poly.type
_entity_poly.pdbx_seq_one_letter_code
_entity_poly.pdbx_strand_id
1 'polypeptide(L)'
;MIRLGLRLRDAGRPDFNLRDLWVIVTNPAEDGPLFKKMLGDAWTGWSNTDWLLAELVDTVHWLQWAKTKDGQDGRNRPEPVPRPTTKKKKPRQSLTIEQVNALF
;
A
#
# COMPACT_ATOMS: atom_id res chain seq x y z
N MET A 1 -2.54 -17.45 -12.97
CA MET A 1 -2.30 -17.82 -14.39
C MET A 1 -1.31 -18.97 -14.59
N ILE A 2 0.00 -18.85 -14.32
CA ILE A 2 0.94 -19.98 -14.54
C ILE A 2 0.60 -21.20 -13.67
N ARG A 3 -0.01 -20.99 -12.49
CA ARG A 3 -0.39 -22.06 -11.54
C ARG A 3 -1.46 -23.05 -12.03
N LEU A 4 -2.24 -22.70 -13.06
CA LEU A 4 -3.27 -23.58 -13.64
C LEU A 4 -2.83 -24.21 -14.98
N GLY A 5 -1.58 -24.05 -15.39
CA GLY A 5 -1.07 -24.54 -16.68
C GLY A 5 -1.57 -23.76 -17.91
N LEU A 6 -2.61 -22.95 -17.77
CA LEU A 6 -3.21 -22.16 -18.84
C LEU A 6 -2.48 -20.82 -19.04
N ARG A 7 -2.13 -20.49 -20.29
CA ARG A 7 -1.54 -19.20 -20.66
C ARG A 7 -2.35 -18.53 -21.76
N LEU A 8 -2.40 -17.19 -21.74
CA LEU A 8 -3.08 -16.41 -22.77
C LEU A 8 -2.51 -16.64 -24.19
N ARG A 9 -1.25 -17.09 -24.30
CA ARG A 9 -0.61 -17.46 -25.57
C ARG A 9 -1.16 -18.76 -26.19
N ASP A 10 -1.90 -19.55 -25.43
CA ASP A 10 -2.52 -20.78 -25.93
C ASP A 10 -3.85 -20.48 -26.65
N ALA A 11 -4.29 -19.21 -26.66
CA ALA A 11 -5.44 -18.77 -27.42
C ALA A 11 -5.28 -19.08 -28.91
N GLY A 12 -6.25 -19.83 -29.47
CA GLY A 12 -6.23 -20.30 -30.86
C GLY A 12 -5.69 -21.72 -31.05
N ARG A 13 -5.26 -22.40 -29.98
CA ARG A 13 -4.98 -23.85 -30.04
C ARG A 13 -6.29 -24.66 -30.08
N PRO A 14 -6.28 -25.87 -30.67
CA PRO A 14 -7.45 -26.75 -30.71
C PRO A 14 -8.01 -27.07 -29.32
N ASP A 15 -7.13 -27.17 -28.33
CA ASP A 15 -7.51 -27.52 -26.95
C ASP A 15 -7.95 -26.31 -26.12
N PHE A 16 -7.81 -25.08 -26.64
CA PHE A 16 -8.17 -23.87 -25.93
C PHE A 16 -9.64 -23.54 -26.17
N ASN A 17 -10.46 -23.69 -25.14
CA ASN A 17 -11.89 -23.42 -25.23
C ASN A 17 -12.27 -22.09 -24.53
N LEU A 18 -13.50 -21.64 -24.73
CA LEU A 18 -14.02 -20.41 -24.10
C LEU A 18 -14.05 -20.50 -22.57
N ARG A 19 -14.12 -21.69 -21.99
CA ARG A 19 -14.07 -21.90 -20.53
C ARG A 19 -12.68 -21.62 -19.99
N ASP A 20 -11.62 -21.99 -20.71
CA ASP A 20 -10.24 -21.66 -20.33
C ASP A 20 -10.01 -20.15 -20.37
N LEU A 21 -10.55 -19.47 -21.38
CA LEU A 21 -10.54 -18.01 -21.46
C LEU A 21 -11.31 -17.39 -20.29
N TRP A 22 -12.49 -17.92 -19.96
CA TRP A 22 -13.28 -17.45 -18.82
C TRP A 22 -12.51 -17.58 -17.51
N VAL A 23 -11.89 -18.74 -17.23
CA VAL A 23 -11.06 -18.95 -16.03
C VAL A 23 -9.89 -17.96 -15.97
N ILE A 24 -9.26 -17.68 -17.11
CA ILE A 24 -8.19 -16.69 -17.25
C ILE A 24 -8.64 -15.28 -16.86
N VAL A 25 -9.82 -14.86 -17.30
CA VAL A 25 -10.35 -13.51 -17.05
C VAL A 25 -10.91 -13.38 -15.63
N THR A 26 -11.53 -14.43 -15.10
CA THR A 26 -12.14 -14.43 -13.76
C THR A 26 -11.11 -14.57 -12.65
N ASN A 27 -9.97 -15.22 -12.91
CA ASN A 27 -8.92 -15.44 -11.91
C ASN A 27 -7.54 -14.93 -12.36
N PRO A 28 -7.40 -13.60 -12.59
CA PRO A 28 -6.12 -13.00 -12.90
C PRO A 28 -5.16 -13.13 -11.71
N ALA A 29 -3.85 -13.21 -11.98
CA ALA A 29 -2.86 -13.14 -10.90
C ALA A 29 -2.90 -11.75 -10.23
N GLU A 30 -2.88 -11.70 -8.89
CA GLU A 30 -3.00 -10.48 -8.07
C GLU A 30 -1.92 -9.41 -8.34
N ASP A 31 -0.88 -9.72 -9.11
CA ASP A 31 0.20 -8.82 -9.52
C ASP A 31 0.33 -8.67 -11.05
N GLY A 32 -0.54 -9.35 -11.80
CA GLY A 32 -0.46 -9.47 -13.24
C GLY A 32 -0.89 -8.19 -13.99
N PRO A 33 -0.45 -8.00 -15.25
CA PRO A 33 -0.85 -6.84 -16.06
C PRO A 33 -2.37 -6.71 -16.25
N LEU A 34 -3.08 -7.84 -16.36
CA LEU A 34 -4.54 -7.87 -16.46
C LEU A 34 -5.19 -7.33 -15.18
N PHE A 35 -4.73 -7.79 -14.01
CA PHE A 35 -5.24 -7.34 -12.72
C PHE A 35 -5.00 -5.85 -12.48
N LYS A 36 -3.79 -5.37 -12.80
CA LYS A 36 -3.44 -3.94 -12.76
C LYS A 36 -4.35 -3.10 -13.65
N LYS A 37 -4.64 -3.57 -14.87
CA LYS A 37 -5.51 -2.87 -15.79
C LYS A 37 -6.99 -2.90 -15.37
N MET A 38 -7.45 -4.00 -14.76
CA MET A 38 -8.82 -4.11 -14.23
C MET A 38 -9.05 -3.19 -13.03
N LEU A 39 -8.06 -3.04 -12.15
CA LEU A 39 -8.13 -2.13 -11.00
C LEU A 39 -7.88 -0.67 -11.36
N GLY A 40 -7.16 -0.39 -12.45
CA GLY A 40 -6.89 0.97 -12.92
C GLY A 40 -6.27 1.84 -11.83
N ASP A 41 -6.84 3.02 -11.59
CA ASP A 41 -6.37 3.98 -10.59
C ASP A 41 -6.53 3.49 -9.14
N ALA A 42 -7.34 2.46 -8.90
CA ALA A 42 -7.46 1.82 -7.59
C ALA A 42 -6.27 0.91 -7.27
N TRP A 43 -5.42 0.59 -8.26
CA TRP A 43 -4.23 -0.20 -8.03
C TRP A 43 -3.16 0.62 -7.28
N THR A 44 -3.02 0.33 -5.98
CA THR A 44 -2.02 1.00 -5.13
C THR A 44 -0.63 0.34 -5.17
N GLY A 45 -0.51 -0.82 -5.83
CA GLY A 45 0.72 -1.63 -5.84
C GLY A 45 0.95 -2.44 -4.57
N TRP A 46 0.10 -2.28 -3.55
CA TRP A 46 0.17 -3.01 -2.29
C TRP A 46 -0.85 -4.13 -2.26
N SER A 47 -0.40 -5.32 -1.89
CA SER A 47 -1.26 -6.44 -1.52
C SER A 47 -1.85 -6.22 -0.12
N ASN A 48 -2.90 -6.97 0.22
CA ASN A 48 -3.47 -6.96 1.57
C ASN A 48 -2.42 -7.32 2.64
N THR A 49 -1.48 -8.20 2.30
CA THR A 49 -0.37 -8.56 3.19
C THR A 49 0.54 -7.36 3.46
N ASP A 50 0.84 -6.54 2.45
CA ASP A 50 1.66 -5.33 2.64
C ASP A 50 0.97 -4.33 3.58
N TRP A 51 -0.34 -4.16 3.44
CA TRP A 51 -1.15 -3.32 4.34
C TRP A 51 -1.10 -3.80 5.79
N LEU A 52 -1.23 -5.10 6.01
CA LEU A 52 -1.20 -5.70 7.34
C LEU A 52 0.21 -5.68 7.95
N LEU A 53 1.24 -5.90 7.14
CA LEU A 53 2.63 -5.82 7.59
C LEU A 53 3.01 -4.40 7.99
N ALA A 54 2.60 -3.39 7.22
CA ALA A 54 2.81 -2.00 7.59
C ALA A 54 2.12 -1.66 8.93
N GLU A 55 0.88 -2.13 9.12
CA GLU A 55 0.16 -1.93 10.39
C GLU A 55 0.87 -2.61 11.57
N LEU A 56 1.38 -3.83 11.36
CA LEU A 56 2.15 -4.56 12.36
C LEU A 56 3.44 -3.80 12.73
N VAL A 57 4.17 -3.30 11.74
CA VAL A 57 5.41 -2.52 11.97
C VAL A 57 5.09 -1.23 12.72
N ASP A 58 4.03 -0.52 12.34
CA ASP A 58 3.57 0.71 13.00
C ASP A 58 3.22 0.47 14.47
N THR A 59 2.49 -0.62 14.75
CA THR A 59 2.15 -1.00 16.13
C THR A 59 3.37 -1.42 16.94
N VAL A 60 4.33 -2.14 16.36
CA VAL A 60 5.58 -2.51 17.04
C VAL A 60 6.43 -1.28 17.37
N HIS A 61 6.63 -0.36 16.43
CA HIS A 61 7.33 0.90 16.69
C HIS A 61 6.63 1.72 17.78
N TRP A 62 5.30 1.79 17.74
CA TRP A 62 4.53 2.49 18.76
C TRP A 62 4.70 1.84 20.15
N LEU A 63 4.63 0.51 20.24
CA LEU A 63 4.83 -0.23 21.50
C LEU A 63 6.24 -0.05 22.05
N GLN A 64 7.25 -0.08 21.18
CA GLN A 64 8.64 0.17 21.57
C GLN A 64 8.77 1.59 22.14
N TRP A 65 8.23 2.59 21.44
CA TRP A 65 8.24 3.99 21.87
C TRP A 65 7.48 4.20 23.18
N ALA A 66 6.31 3.60 23.36
CA ALA A 66 5.49 3.74 24.56
C ALA A 66 6.19 3.29 25.86
N LYS A 67 7.19 2.40 25.73
CA LYS A 67 8.02 1.93 26.86
C LYS A 67 9.19 2.86 27.20
N THR A 68 9.45 3.88 26.39
CA THR A 68 10.54 4.84 26.62
C THR A 68 10.10 6.03 27.48
N LYS A 69 11.06 6.79 28.02
CA LYS A 69 10.76 8.05 28.71
C LYS A 69 10.08 9.07 27.79
N ASP A 70 10.51 9.14 26.54
CA ASP A 70 9.87 9.96 25.50
C ASP A 70 8.39 9.55 25.28
N GLY A 71 8.09 8.26 25.39
CA GLY A 71 6.73 7.73 25.37
C GLY A 71 5.86 8.22 26.53
N GLN A 72 6.43 8.25 27.75
CA GLN A 72 5.76 8.78 28.94
C GLN A 72 5.53 10.29 28.84
N ASP A 73 6.51 11.02 28.30
CA ASP A 73 6.45 12.48 28.12
C ASP A 73 5.71 12.91 26.82
N GLY A 74 5.24 11.95 26.00
CA GLY A 74 4.50 12.20 24.78
C GLY A 74 5.30 12.84 23.64
N ARG A 75 6.62 12.70 23.64
CA ARG A 75 7.54 13.33 22.67
C ARG A 75 8.06 12.32 21.64
N ASN A 76 8.49 12.81 20.48
CA ASN A 76 9.18 12.01 19.45
C ASN A 76 8.45 10.72 19.03
N ARG A 77 7.11 10.78 18.91
CA ARG A 77 6.32 9.62 18.46
C ARG A 77 6.80 9.17 17.07
N PRO A 78 7.04 7.86 16.86
CA PRO A 78 7.47 7.36 15.56
C PRO A 78 6.44 7.65 14.47
N GLU A 79 6.94 8.02 13.29
CA GLU A 79 6.11 8.21 12.10
C GLU A 79 5.70 6.84 11.53
N PRO A 80 4.44 6.69 11.07
CA PRO A 80 4.00 5.48 10.40
C PRO A 80 4.78 5.21 9.11
N VAL A 81 4.90 3.94 8.73
CA VAL A 81 5.45 3.51 7.44
C VAL A 81 4.67 4.20 6.31
N PRO A 82 5.35 4.77 5.31
CA PRO A 82 4.70 5.47 4.21
C PRO A 82 3.85 4.50 3.38
N ARG A 83 2.55 4.78 3.30
CA ARG A 83 1.57 4.01 2.52
C ARG A 83 1.25 4.71 1.20
N PRO A 84 0.83 3.99 0.15
CA PRO A 84 0.53 4.57 -1.15
C PRO A 84 -0.51 5.71 -1.12
N THR A 85 -1.46 5.64 -0.16
CA THR A 85 -2.51 6.64 -0.02
C THR A 85 -2.15 7.79 0.93
N THR A 86 -1.08 7.66 1.71
CA THR A 86 -0.71 8.68 2.69
C THR A 86 0.13 9.78 2.04
N LYS A 87 -0.41 11.00 2.02
CA LYS A 87 0.36 12.20 1.67
C LYS A 87 1.38 12.46 2.79
N LYS A 88 2.66 12.63 2.45
CA LYS A 88 3.70 13.01 3.42
C LYS A 88 3.26 14.27 4.17
N LYS A 89 3.21 14.22 5.51
CA LYS A 89 2.95 15.42 6.32
C LYS A 89 4.12 16.38 6.13
N LYS A 90 3.84 17.61 5.71
CA LYS A 90 4.87 18.65 5.69
C LYS A 90 5.31 18.91 7.13
N PRO A 91 6.61 19.10 7.40
CA PRO A 91 7.06 19.45 8.74
C PRO A 91 6.34 20.72 9.18
N ARG A 92 5.93 20.77 10.46
CA ARG A 92 5.34 21.99 11.04
C ARG A 92 6.40 23.08 10.99
N GLN A 93 6.21 24.06 10.11
CA GLN A 93 7.07 25.22 10.04
C GLN A 93 6.72 26.11 11.24
N SER A 94 7.63 26.19 12.21
CA SER A 94 7.51 27.14 13.32
C SER A 94 7.59 28.55 12.77
N LEU A 95 6.59 29.38 13.08
CA LEU A 95 6.63 30.81 12.76
C LEU A 95 7.73 31.49 13.58
N THR A 96 8.45 32.42 12.98
CA THR A 96 9.39 33.28 13.72
C THR A 96 8.63 34.28 14.60
N ILE A 97 9.29 34.83 15.62
CA ILE A 97 8.69 35.84 16.51
C ILE A 97 8.17 37.05 15.69
N GLU A 98 8.91 37.45 14.66
CA GLU A 98 8.51 38.52 13.73
C GLU A 98 7.22 38.18 12.97
N GLN A 99 7.05 36.93 12.53
CA GLN A 99 5.83 36.48 11.85
C GLN A 99 4.63 36.40 12.79
N VAL A 100 4.84 36.08 14.07
CA VAL A 100 3.77 36.09 15.09
C VAL A 100 3.35 37.52 15.41
N ASN A 101 4.31 38.43 15.56
CA ASN A 101 4.03 39.86 15.81
C ASN A 101 3.33 40.56 14.64
N ALA A 102 3.43 40.04 13.41
CA ALA A 102 2.71 40.56 12.26
C ALA A 102 1.24 40.09 12.16
N LEU A 103 0.81 39.18 13.05
CA LEU A 103 -0.56 38.63 13.10
C LEU A 103 -1.43 39.26 14.20
N PHE A 104 -0.86 40.12 15.05
CA PHE A 104 -1.52 40.88 16.11
C PHE A 104 -1.28 42.38 15.93
#